data_AF-A0A948RWJ2-F1
#
_entry.id   AF-A0A948RWJ2-F1
#
_cell.length_a   1.000
_cell.length_b   1.000
_cell.length_c   1.000
_cell.angle_alpha   90.00
_cell.angle_beta   90.00
_cell.angle_gamma   90.00
#
_symmetry.space_group_name_H-M   'P 1'
#
loop_
_entity.id
_entity.type
_entity.pdbx_description
1 polymer ?
#
loop_
_entity_poly.entity_id
_entity_poly.type
_entity_poly.pdbx_seq_one_letter_code
_entity_poly.pdbx_strand_id
1 'polypeptide(L)'
;MTVLWLAVACVAMLWGFETWRHRRALRAIPIRIHVNGSRGKSSVTRLIASAINESGKRTFAKTTGSKARMIFPDGREEPVIRLSTPNICEQINVLDRARREKAEVIVMECMAVRPDLQRICEKKIMHSTIGVITNARADHLDVMGPTVADVAVALSSTIPRKGLTVVGCSRHAGLMREVAERRGSIFVVADPMVIPPNAMDGFSYLEHEENVATTLAVTRYLNIPDEVAIRGMHKSTPDVGACTRWHLTRLGREIEFMNAFAANDLESTIAIWQKLGYSTKREDITFALLNLRGDRLDRSLQFAEAVEDTIRADYYFLVGDIPNAVQRQFERQVPRDRLKTLGRVTPSAIFDRIAELSPTRARVGGIGNIGGLGHEILAYVSQPIVSQDGGSSC
;
A
#
# COMPACT_ATOMS: atom_id res chain seq x y z
N MET A 1 21.05 -49.75 3.83
CA MET A 1 20.78 -49.02 5.10
C MET A 1 21.78 -47.88 5.35
N THR A 2 23.08 -48.06 5.13
CA THR A 2 24.12 -47.01 5.27
C THR A 2 23.84 -45.75 4.44
N VAL A 3 23.46 -45.90 3.16
CA VAL A 3 23.11 -44.77 2.28
C VAL A 3 21.93 -43.95 2.82
N LEU A 4 20.91 -44.61 3.36
CA LEU A 4 19.75 -43.95 3.96
C LEU A 4 20.17 -43.13 5.20
N TRP A 5 21.00 -43.70 6.08
CA TRP A 5 21.51 -42.99 7.24
C TRP A 5 22.38 -41.79 6.87
N LEU A 6 23.22 -41.91 5.84
CA LEU A 6 24.00 -40.80 5.31
C LEU A 6 23.11 -39.70 4.72
N ALA A 7 22.05 -40.06 3.99
CA ALA A 7 21.09 -39.10 3.46
C ALA A 7 20.35 -38.37 4.58
N VAL A 8 19.87 -39.08 5.60
CA VAL A 8 19.21 -38.49 6.78
C VAL A 8 20.17 -37.56 7.54
N ALA A 9 21.41 -37.98 7.75
CA ALA A 9 22.42 -37.15 8.41
C ALA A 9 22.74 -35.88 7.60
N CYS A 10 22.83 -35.99 6.28
CA CYS A 10 23.03 -34.84 5.39
C CYS A 10 21.88 -33.83 5.49
N VAL A 11 20.63 -34.30 5.42
CA VAL A 11 19.45 -33.44 5.58
C VAL A 11 19.42 -32.79 6.96
N ALA A 12 19.72 -33.53 8.02
CA ALA A 12 19.78 -33.00 9.38
C ALA A 12 20.87 -31.93 9.54
N MET A 13 22.04 -32.13 8.95
CA MET A 13 23.13 -31.15 8.95
C MET A 13 22.77 -29.88 8.18
N LEU A 14 22.17 -30.02 6.99
CA LEU A 14 21.70 -28.88 6.19
C LEU A 14 20.64 -28.08 6.95
N TRP A 15 19.67 -28.75 7.57
CA TRP A 15 18.64 -28.10 8.37
C TRP A 15 19.21 -27.40 9.62
N GLY A 16 20.18 -28.04 10.28
CA GLY A 16 20.90 -27.45 11.41
C GLY A 16 21.67 -26.19 11.00
N PHE A 17 22.34 -26.21 9.84
CA PHE A 17 23.07 -25.08 9.29
C PHE A 17 22.14 -23.92 8.91
N GLU A 18 21.03 -24.20 8.23
CA GLU A 18 20.02 -23.19 7.89
C GLU A 18 19.43 -22.53 9.14
N THR A 19 19.06 -23.34 10.13
CA THR A 19 18.55 -22.86 11.42
C THR A 19 19.58 -21.99 12.15
N TRP A 20 20.86 -22.39 12.13
CA TRP A 20 21.93 -21.60 12.72
C TRP A 20 22.11 -20.24 12.02
N ARG A 21 22.10 -20.23 10.67
CA ARG A 21 22.19 -19.00 9.87
C ARG A 21 21.03 -18.05 10.15
N HIS A 22 19.81 -18.56 10.17
CA HIS A 22 18.60 -17.78 10.49
C HIS A 22 18.67 -17.18 11.89
N ARG A 23 19.02 -17.97 12.91
CA ARG A 23 19.19 -17.47 14.29
C ARG A 23 20.31 -16.43 14.39
N ARG A 24 21.40 -16.61 13.63
CA ARG A 24 22.48 -15.61 13.55
C ARG A 24 21.99 -14.29 12.96
N ALA A 25 21.15 -14.33 11.92
CA ALA A 25 20.52 -13.13 11.36
C ALA A 25 19.60 -12.43 12.37
N LEU A 26 18.74 -13.18 13.06
CA LEU A 26 17.86 -12.62 14.08
C LEU A 26 18.61 -11.95 15.23
N ARG A 27 19.69 -12.56 15.72
CA ARG A 27 20.50 -11.98 16.81
C ARG A 27 21.27 -10.74 16.39
N ALA A 28 21.61 -10.61 15.12
CA ALA A 28 22.37 -9.47 14.61
C ALA A 28 21.52 -8.21 14.41
N ILE A 29 20.19 -8.35 14.30
CA ILE A 29 19.26 -7.25 14.08
C ILE A 29 18.41 -7.07 15.34
N PRO A 30 18.77 -6.16 16.26
CA PRO A 30 18.13 -6.06 17.57
C PRO A 30 16.67 -5.60 17.50
N ILE A 31 16.33 -4.69 16.59
CA ILE A 31 14.97 -4.18 16.42
C ILE A 31 14.34 -4.84 15.20
N ARG A 32 13.31 -5.65 15.41
CA ARG A 32 12.60 -6.37 14.36
C ARG A 32 11.13 -6.00 14.41
N ILE A 33 10.67 -5.29 13.38
CA ILE A 33 9.32 -4.76 13.27
C ILE A 33 8.55 -5.61 12.26
N HIS A 34 7.44 -6.22 12.68
CA HIS A 34 6.59 -7.02 11.81
C HIS A 34 5.25 -6.31 11.62
N VAL A 35 4.98 -5.86 10.39
CA VAL A 35 3.82 -5.06 10.03
C VAL A 35 2.77 -5.93 9.38
N ASN A 36 1.59 -6.01 9.98
CA ASN A 36 0.46 -6.79 9.52
C ASN A 36 -0.81 -5.92 9.53
N GLY A 37 -1.93 -6.46 9.04
CA GLY A 37 -3.22 -5.78 8.99
C GLY A 37 -3.91 -5.96 7.63
N SER A 38 -5.17 -5.57 7.52
CA SER A 38 -5.92 -5.71 6.28
C SER A 38 -5.39 -4.72 5.22
N ARG A 39 -5.24 -3.44 5.57
CA ARG A 39 -4.83 -2.36 4.63
C ARG A 39 -3.69 -1.51 5.16
N GLY A 40 -2.96 -0.84 4.26
CA GLY A 40 -1.92 0.12 4.62
C GLY A 40 -0.57 -0.50 5.04
N LYS A 41 -0.43 -1.83 5.02
CA LYS A 41 0.78 -2.53 5.46
C LYS A 41 2.05 -2.04 4.75
N SER A 42 2.02 -1.92 3.42
CA SER A 42 3.19 -1.49 2.64
C SER A 42 3.55 -0.03 2.86
N SER A 43 2.55 0.86 2.98
CA SER A 43 2.76 2.28 3.31
C SER A 43 3.38 2.40 4.71
N VAL A 44 2.76 1.81 5.75
CA VAL A 44 3.28 1.84 7.11
C VAL A 44 4.68 1.22 7.21
N THR A 45 4.96 0.15 6.47
CA THR A 45 6.31 -0.43 6.40
C THR A 45 7.34 0.56 5.86
N ARG A 46 7.00 1.28 4.78
CA ARG A 46 7.86 2.31 4.17
C ARG A 46 8.04 3.52 5.09
N LEU A 47 6.96 4.00 5.69
CA LEU A 47 6.96 5.13 6.63
C LEU A 47 7.82 4.83 7.87
N ILE A 48 7.61 3.68 8.52
CA ILE A 48 8.43 3.25 9.67
C ILE A 48 9.90 3.14 9.26
N ALA A 49 10.18 2.51 8.11
CA ALA A 49 11.55 2.35 7.65
C ALA A 49 12.24 3.69 7.43
N SER A 50 11.58 4.62 6.72
CA SER A 50 12.13 5.93 6.40
C SER A 50 12.28 6.81 7.64
N ALA A 51 11.27 6.82 8.53
CA ALA A 51 11.29 7.57 9.79
C ALA A 51 12.44 7.15 10.72
N ILE A 52 12.68 5.83 10.85
CA ILE A 52 13.77 5.31 11.67
C ILE A 52 15.12 5.54 11.01
N ASN A 53 15.20 5.42 9.68
CA ASN A 53 16.45 5.70 8.96
C ASN A 53 16.87 7.17 9.07
N GLU A 54 15.91 8.11 9.07
CA GLU A 54 16.15 9.54 9.30
C GLU A 54 16.75 9.81 10.70
N SER A 55 16.49 8.95 11.69
CA SER A 55 17.11 9.04 13.01
C SER A 55 18.57 8.53 13.04
N GLY A 56 19.15 8.19 11.89
CA GLY A 56 20.52 7.69 11.74
C GLY A 56 20.70 6.18 11.99
N LYS A 57 19.61 5.44 12.26
CA LYS A 57 19.69 3.98 12.44
C LYS A 57 19.63 3.26 11.10
N ARG A 58 20.57 2.35 10.85
CA ARG A 58 20.62 1.59 9.59
C ARG A 58 19.39 0.69 9.46
N THR A 59 18.40 1.15 8.70
CA THR A 59 17.10 0.47 8.62
C THR A 59 16.93 -0.23 7.29
N PHE A 60 16.66 -1.54 7.35
CA PHE A 60 16.33 -2.35 6.19
C PHE A 60 14.83 -2.63 6.20
N ALA A 61 14.17 -2.62 5.05
CA ALA A 61 12.76 -2.99 4.98
C ALA A 61 12.42 -3.89 3.81
N LYS A 62 11.31 -4.61 3.94
CA LYS A 62 10.75 -5.40 2.86
C LYS A 62 9.24 -5.23 2.80
N THR A 63 8.75 -4.82 1.64
CA THR A 63 7.33 -4.66 1.34
C THR A 63 6.82 -5.78 0.43
N THR A 64 5.53 -6.06 0.50
CA THR A 64 4.80 -7.04 -0.31
C THR A 64 3.64 -6.45 -1.10
N GLY A 65 3.59 -5.13 -1.22
CA GLY A 65 2.57 -4.39 -1.98
C GLY A 65 2.56 -4.68 -3.47
N SER A 66 2.16 -3.70 -4.27
CA SER A 66 1.93 -3.86 -5.72
C SER A 66 3.12 -4.48 -6.45
N LYS A 67 4.34 -4.11 -6.02
CA LYS A 67 5.59 -4.79 -6.37
C LYS A 67 6.41 -5.00 -5.10
N ALA A 68 6.82 -6.23 -4.83
CA ALA A 68 7.64 -6.52 -3.66
C ALA A 68 9.05 -5.89 -3.79
N ARG A 69 9.46 -5.11 -2.79
CA ARG A 69 10.73 -4.39 -2.76
C ARG A 69 11.50 -4.65 -1.47
N MET A 70 12.81 -4.74 -1.58
CA MET A 70 13.76 -4.56 -0.47
C MET A 70 14.23 -3.11 -0.49
N ILE A 71 14.17 -2.46 0.67
CA ILE A 71 14.59 -1.07 0.87
C ILE A 71 15.81 -1.10 1.77
N PHE A 72 16.93 -0.57 1.27
CA PHE A 72 18.23 -0.63 1.92
C PHE A 72 18.44 0.60 2.82
N PRO A 73 19.37 0.54 3.80
CA PRO A 73 19.67 1.67 4.69
C PRO A 73 20.14 2.95 3.97
N ASP A 74 20.66 2.83 2.76
CA ASP A 74 21.06 3.96 1.91
C ASP A 74 19.88 4.53 1.08
N GLY A 75 18.67 4.00 1.25
CA GLY A 75 17.47 4.41 0.52
C GLY A 75 17.29 3.72 -0.84
N ARG A 76 18.25 2.92 -1.32
CA ARG A 76 18.09 2.18 -2.58
C ARG A 76 16.98 1.13 -2.44
N GLU A 77 16.25 0.92 -3.53
CA GLU A 77 15.23 -0.14 -3.62
C GLU A 77 15.59 -1.18 -4.67
N GLU A 78 15.57 -2.45 -4.29
CA GLU A 78 15.75 -3.58 -5.21
C GLU A 78 14.46 -4.42 -5.27
N PRO A 79 14.03 -4.89 -6.46
CA PRO A 79 12.92 -5.83 -6.54
C PRO A 79 13.26 -7.14 -5.82
N VAL A 80 12.26 -7.74 -5.18
CA VAL A 80 12.38 -9.13 -4.70
C VAL A 80 12.24 -10.05 -5.90
N ILE A 81 13.36 -10.60 -6.38
CA ILE A 81 13.39 -11.53 -7.50
C ILE A 81 12.88 -12.89 -7.01
N ARG A 82 11.85 -13.41 -7.68
CA ARG A 82 11.24 -14.71 -7.38
C ARG A 82 11.36 -15.63 -8.58
N LEU A 83 11.78 -16.88 -8.34
CA LEU A 83 11.73 -17.96 -9.34
C LEU A 83 10.41 -18.73 -9.30
N SER A 84 9.57 -18.48 -8.29
CA SER A 84 8.30 -19.17 -8.05
C SER A 84 7.27 -18.23 -7.41
N THR A 85 6.10 -18.77 -7.05
CA THR A 85 5.06 -18.02 -6.35
C THR A 85 5.55 -17.47 -5.00
N PRO A 86 4.98 -16.35 -4.52
CA PRO A 86 5.35 -15.78 -3.23
C PRO A 86 5.21 -16.79 -2.08
N ASN A 87 6.23 -16.90 -1.23
CA ASN A 87 6.27 -17.83 -0.10
C ASN A 87 6.87 -17.13 1.13
N ILE A 88 6.29 -17.39 2.30
CA ILE A 88 6.78 -16.88 3.59
C ILE A 88 8.25 -17.23 3.87
N CYS A 89 8.78 -18.32 3.30
CA CYS A 89 10.20 -18.70 3.45
C CYS A 89 11.16 -17.67 2.83
N GLU A 90 10.71 -16.84 1.87
CA GLU A 90 11.54 -15.79 1.27
C GLU A 90 12.06 -14.80 2.34
N GLN A 91 11.30 -14.62 3.42
CA GLN A 91 11.63 -13.73 4.53
C GLN A 91 12.90 -14.15 5.27
N ILE A 92 13.25 -15.45 5.28
CA ILE A 92 14.49 -15.96 5.90
C ILE A 92 15.72 -15.40 5.17
N ASN A 93 15.67 -15.37 3.84
CA ASN A 93 16.75 -14.82 3.03
C ASN A 93 16.84 -13.29 3.17
N VAL A 94 15.70 -12.62 3.30
CA VAL A 94 15.66 -11.17 3.56
C VAL A 94 16.33 -10.84 4.91
N LEU A 95 16.10 -11.64 5.95
CA LEU A 95 16.79 -11.47 7.24
C LEU A 95 18.31 -11.63 7.11
N ASP A 96 18.80 -12.64 6.39
CA ASP A 96 20.25 -12.80 6.17
C ASP A 96 20.83 -11.67 5.30
N ARG A 97 20.06 -11.16 4.31
CA ARG A 97 20.43 -9.98 3.54
C ARG A 97 20.55 -8.74 4.42
N ALA A 98 19.54 -8.44 5.23
CA ALA A 98 19.57 -7.32 6.18
C ALA A 98 20.76 -7.41 7.16
N ARG A 99 21.09 -8.62 7.63
CA ARG A 99 22.30 -8.86 8.44
C ARG A 99 23.58 -8.50 7.68
N ARG A 100 23.72 -8.91 6.42
CA ARG A 100 24.91 -8.58 5.59
C ARG A 100 25.03 -7.08 5.35
N GLU A 101 23.91 -6.40 5.20
CA GLU A 101 23.84 -4.93 5.12
C GLU A 101 24.04 -4.24 6.48
N LYS A 102 24.34 -4.99 7.55
CA LYS A 102 24.55 -4.48 8.92
C LYS A 102 23.38 -3.62 9.40
N ALA A 103 22.16 -4.07 9.13
CA ALA A 103 20.96 -3.40 9.59
C ALA A 103 20.82 -3.49 11.12
N GLU A 104 20.52 -2.37 11.76
CA GLU A 104 20.17 -2.31 13.19
C GLU A 104 18.67 -2.55 13.39
N VAL A 105 17.89 -2.19 12.37
CA VAL A 105 16.43 -2.30 12.34
C VAL A 105 16.01 -3.01 11.07
N ILE A 106 15.09 -3.97 11.20
CA ILE A 106 14.38 -4.53 10.05
C ILE A 106 12.88 -4.29 10.18
N VAL A 107 12.24 -3.77 9.13
CA VAL A 107 10.79 -3.61 9.02
C VAL A 107 10.27 -4.54 7.94
N MET A 108 9.46 -5.52 8.32
CA MET A 108 8.99 -6.54 7.40
C MET A 108 7.47 -6.56 7.34
N GLU A 109 6.96 -6.41 6.12
CA GLU A 109 5.55 -6.62 5.84
C GLU A 109 5.18 -8.10 5.90
N CYS A 110 4.11 -8.40 6.63
CA CYS A 110 3.49 -9.72 6.68
C CYS A 110 2.74 -9.99 5.39
N MET A 111 3.10 -11.10 4.73
CA MET A 111 2.48 -11.56 3.48
C MET A 111 1.54 -12.74 3.68
N ALA A 112 1.42 -13.25 4.91
CA ALA A 112 0.64 -14.44 5.20
C ALA A 112 -0.84 -14.09 5.40
N VAL A 113 -1.70 -14.66 4.55
CA VAL A 113 -3.16 -14.53 4.71
C VAL A 113 -3.66 -15.56 5.72
N ARG A 114 -3.27 -16.84 5.57
CA ARG A 114 -3.76 -17.92 6.42
C ARG A 114 -3.32 -17.76 7.89
N PRO A 115 -4.20 -17.96 8.88
CA PRO A 115 -3.88 -17.79 10.29
C PRO A 115 -2.70 -18.66 10.79
N ASP A 116 -2.59 -19.89 10.31
CA ASP A 116 -1.50 -20.82 10.65
C ASP A 116 -0.14 -20.29 10.15
N LEU A 117 -0.10 -19.78 8.92
CA LEU A 117 1.09 -19.17 8.33
C LEU A 117 1.45 -17.85 9.03
N GLN A 118 0.48 -17.02 9.42
CA GLN A 118 0.73 -15.80 10.20
C GLN A 118 1.45 -16.13 11.52
N ARG A 119 0.98 -17.18 12.22
CA ARG A 119 1.61 -17.68 13.44
C ARG A 119 3.03 -18.19 13.21
N ILE A 120 3.28 -18.88 12.09
CA ILE A 120 4.63 -19.37 11.72
C ILE A 120 5.55 -18.19 11.39
N CYS A 121 5.10 -17.23 10.57
CA CYS A 121 5.84 -16.01 10.24
C CYS A 121 6.34 -15.31 11.51
N GLU A 122 5.47 -15.13 12.50
CA GLU A 122 5.90 -14.48 13.74
C GLU A 122 6.78 -15.37 14.61
N LYS A 123 6.32 -16.58 14.94
CA LYS A 123 6.92 -17.38 16.02
C LYS A 123 8.13 -18.21 15.59
N LYS A 124 8.37 -18.35 14.28
CA LYS A 124 9.45 -19.18 13.74
C LYS A 124 10.38 -18.40 12.81
N ILE A 125 9.90 -17.33 12.17
CA ILE A 125 10.69 -16.57 11.19
C ILE A 125 11.12 -15.23 11.76
N MET A 126 10.17 -14.36 12.14
CA MET A 126 10.45 -12.96 12.46
C MET A 126 10.89 -12.71 13.89
N HIS A 127 10.28 -13.39 14.87
CA HIS A 127 10.52 -13.14 16.30
C HIS A 127 10.57 -11.63 16.60
N SER A 128 9.50 -10.91 16.23
CA SER A 128 9.51 -9.45 16.24
C SER A 128 9.66 -8.91 17.67
N THR A 129 10.35 -7.78 17.81
CA THR A 129 10.37 -7.00 19.05
C THR A 129 9.24 -5.98 19.07
N ILE A 130 8.76 -5.59 17.89
CA ILE A 130 7.62 -4.69 17.70
C ILE A 130 6.69 -5.32 16.66
N GLY A 131 5.44 -5.58 17.05
CA GLY A 131 4.37 -5.96 16.14
C GLY A 131 3.51 -4.75 15.83
N VAL A 132 3.16 -4.56 14.57
CA VAL A 132 2.26 -3.50 14.12
C VAL A 132 1.06 -4.14 13.43
N ILE A 133 -0.15 -3.79 13.83
CA ILE A 133 -1.39 -4.19 13.16
C ILE A 133 -2.07 -2.90 12.70
N THR A 134 -2.01 -2.59 11.41
CA THR A 134 -2.48 -1.31 10.86
C THR A 134 -3.99 -1.12 11.03
N ASN A 135 -4.79 -2.17 10.78
CA ASN A 135 -6.23 -2.23 10.99
C ASN A 135 -6.72 -3.68 10.83
N ALA A 136 -7.96 -3.94 11.25
CA ALA A 136 -8.69 -5.18 10.96
C ALA A 136 -10.02 -4.84 10.28
N ARG A 137 -10.12 -5.17 8.99
CA ARG A 137 -11.30 -4.94 8.15
C ARG A 137 -11.72 -6.25 7.47
N ALA A 138 -12.86 -6.26 6.77
CA ALA A 138 -13.27 -7.41 5.97
C ALA A 138 -12.23 -7.66 4.87
N ASP A 139 -11.50 -8.77 4.98
CA ASP A 139 -10.39 -9.13 4.10
C ASP A 139 -10.24 -10.65 4.12
N HIS A 140 -10.21 -11.29 2.95
CA HIS A 140 -10.07 -12.74 2.80
C HIS A 140 -10.91 -13.56 3.81
N LEU A 141 -12.21 -13.24 3.95
CA LEU A 141 -13.10 -13.86 4.95
C LEU A 141 -13.27 -15.38 4.73
N ASP A 142 -13.04 -15.85 3.51
CA ASP A 142 -12.98 -17.26 3.15
C ASP A 142 -11.76 -18.00 3.77
N VAL A 143 -10.68 -17.26 4.08
CA VAL A 143 -9.42 -17.81 4.60
C VAL A 143 -9.18 -17.46 6.06
N MET A 144 -9.47 -16.21 6.46
CA MET A 144 -9.24 -15.70 7.82
C MET A 144 -10.43 -15.94 8.75
N GLY A 145 -11.60 -16.31 8.20
CA GLY A 145 -12.83 -16.57 8.93
C GLY A 145 -13.94 -15.59 8.53
N PRO A 146 -15.22 -15.98 8.70
CA PRO A 146 -16.36 -15.35 8.05
C PRO A 146 -16.64 -13.92 8.53
N THR A 147 -16.07 -13.49 9.66
CA THR A 147 -16.30 -12.15 10.23
C THR A 147 -15.01 -11.34 10.39
N VAL A 148 -15.16 -10.02 10.51
CA VAL A 148 -14.02 -9.13 10.81
C VAL A 148 -13.42 -9.40 12.21
N ALA A 149 -14.20 -9.98 13.13
CA ALA A 149 -13.67 -10.43 14.42
C ALA A 149 -12.69 -11.61 14.21
N ASP A 150 -13.00 -12.53 13.29
CA ASP A 150 -12.10 -13.63 12.93
C ASP A 150 -10.82 -13.11 12.26
N VAL A 151 -10.94 -12.10 11.39
CA VAL A 151 -9.77 -11.39 10.83
C VAL A 151 -8.91 -10.79 11.95
N ALA A 152 -9.52 -10.14 12.94
CA ALA A 152 -8.79 -9.60 14.09
C ALA A 152 -8.08 -10.70 14.90
N VAL A 153 -8.72 -11.86 15.10
CA VAL A 153 -8.11 -13.03 15.74
C VAL A 153 -6.92 -13.55 14.91
N ALA A 154 -7.08 -13.68 13.59
CA ALA A 154 -6.03 -14.12 12.68
C ALA A 154 -4.81 -13.19 12.78
N LEU A 155 -5.02 -11.88 12.63
CA LEU A 155 -3.98 -10.85 12.73
C LEU A 155 -3.28 -10.84 14.09
N SER A 156 -4.03 -11.07 15.20
CA SER A 156 -3.45 -11.14 16.54
C SER A 156 -2.41 -12.26 16.70
N SER A 157 -2.35 -13.21 15.77
CA SER A 157 -1.32 -14.25 15.75
C SER A 157 0.08 -13.68 15.59
N THR A 158 0.25 -12.51 14.97
CA THR A 158 1.55 -11.84 14.76
C THR A 158 1.99 -10.94 15.91
N ILE A 159 1.23 -10.85 17.01
CA ILE A 159 1.61 -10.09 18.20
C ILE A 159 2.89 -10.68 18.84
N PRO A 160 3.95 -9.90 19.10
CA PRO A 160 5.17 -10.42 19.69
C PRO A 160 4.97 -10.88 21.14
N ARG A 161 5.98 -11.57 21.69
CA ARG A 161 6.08 -11.84 23.13
C ARG A 161 7.06 -10.88 23.78
N LYS A 162 6.70 -10.32 24.94
CA LYS A 162 7.56 -9.39 25.70
C LYS A 162 8.11 -8.25 24.84
N GLY A 163 7.30 -7.73 23.92
CA GLY A 163 7.66 -6.65 22.99
C GLY A 163 6.63 -5.53 23.01
N LEU A 164 6.64 -4.71 21.96
CA LEU A 164 5.59 -3.71 21.73
C LEU A 164 4.57 -4.24 20.71
N THR A 165 3.29 -3.92 20.92
CA THR A 165 2.23 -4.07 19.93
C THR A 165 1.59 -2.71 19.69
N VAL A 166 1.68 -2.22 18.46
CA VAL A 166 0.97 -1.02 18.01
C VAL A 166 -0.21 -1.44 17.14
N VAL A 167 -1.40 -0.95 17.45
CA VAL A 167 -2.61 -1.20 16.65
C VAL A 167 -3.16 0.13 16.16
N GLY A 168 -3.41 0.26 14.86
CA GLY A 168 -4.09 1.42 14.29
C GLY A 168 -5.60 1.41 14.57
N CYS A 169 -6.37 2.14 13.77
CA CYS A 169 -7.82 2.24 13.95
C CYS A 169 -8.51 0.88 13.75
N SER A 170 -9.04 0.31 14.84
CA SER A 170 -9.72 -0.99 14.82
C SER A 170 -10.78 -1.10 15.92
N ARG A 171 -12.00 -1.47 15.54
CA ARG A 171 -13.10 -1.79 16.47
C ARG A 171 -12.81 -3.02 17.35
N HIS A 172 -11.84 -3.84 16.97
CA HIS A 172 -11.43 -5.04 17.70
C HIS A 172 -10.11 -4.86 18.47
N ALA A 173 -9.69 -3.61 18.74
CA ALA A 173 -8.47 -3.34 19.50
C ALA A 173 -8.48 -3.99 20.89
N GLY A 174 -9.65 -4.10 21.55
CA GLY A 174 -9.79 -4.78 22.84
C GLY A 174 -9.34 -6.25 22.81
N LEU A 175 -9.75 -6.99 21.78
CA LEU A 175 -9.32 -8.38 21.59
C LEU A 175 -7.79 -8.49 21.43
N MET A 176 -7.21 -7.59 20.63
CA MET A 176 -5.76 -7.58 20.40
C MET A 176 -4.99 -7.22 21.68
N ARG A 177 -5.55 -6.34 22.53
CA ARG A 177 -5.00 -6.00 23.85
C ARG A 177 -4.90 -7.23 24.75
N GLU A 178 -5.97 -8.01 24.88
CA GLU A 178 -5.96 -9.25 25.67
C GLU A 178 -4.90 -10.25 25.19
N VAL A 179 -4.68 -10.33 23.87
CA VAL A 179 -3.63 -11.19 23.30
C VAL A 179 -2.23 -10.65 23.62
N ALA A 180 -2.02 -9.33 23.56
CA ALA A 180 -0.76 -8.68 23.91
C ALA A 180 -0.43 -8.86 25.40
N GLU A 181 -1.39 -8.64 26.29
CA GLU A 181 -1.26 -8.84 27.74
C GLU A 181 -0.88 -10.28 28.08
N ARG A 182 -1.58 -11.28 27.51
CA ARG A 182 -1.23 -12.70 27.67
C ARG A 182 0.17 -13.05 27.15
N ARG A 183 0.71 -12.26 26.22
CA ARG A 183 2.07 -12.41 25.68
C ARG A 183 3.10 -11.56 26.41
N GLY A 184 2.68 -10.80 27.42
CA GLY A 184 3.51 -9.87 28.19
C GLY A 184 4.04 -8.70 27.37
N SER A 185 3.33 -8.33 26.30
CA SER A 185 3.71 -7.24 25.40
C SER A 185 2.98 -5.95 25.78
N ILE A 186 3.69 -4.83 25.66
CA ILE A 186 3.12 -3.49 25.79
C ILE A 186 2.14 -3.28 24.64
N PHE A 187 0.97 -2.70 24.91
CA PHE A 187 -0.06 -2.46 23.91
C PHE A 187 -0.36 -0.98 23.76
N VAL A 188 -0.27 -0.45 22.54
CA VAL A 188 -0.53 0.94 22.19
C VAL A 188 -1.52 0.99 21.04
N VAL A 189 -2.56 1.81 21.19
CA VAL A 189 -3.46 2.16 20.07
C VAL A 189 -2.97 3.48 19.48
N ALA A 190 -2.72 3.48 18.17
CA ALA A 190 -2.37 4.69 17.45
C ALA A 190 -3.63 5.51 17.16
N ASP A 191 -3.59 6.78 17.54
CA ASP A 191 -4.70 7.71 17.40
C ASP A 191 -4.34 8.79 16.35
N PRO A 192 -5.09 8.88 15.23
CA PRO A 192 -4.86 9.93 14.22
C PRO A 192 -5.14 11.35 14.75
N MET A 193 -5.92 11.51 15.82
CA MET A 193 -6.24 12.83 16.37
C MET A 193 -5.07 13.49 17.12
N VAL A 194 -4.01 12.72 17.44
CA VAL A 194 -2.84 13.19 18.20
C VAL A 194 -1.57 13.31 17.34
N ILE A 195 -1.71 13.32 16.01
CA ILE A 195 -0.58 13.65 15.12
C ILE A 195 -0.27 15.15 15.20
N PRO A 196 1.01 15.56 15.11
CA PRO A 196 1.36 16.98 15.09
C PRO A 196 0.65 17.73 13.95
N PRO A 197 0.29 19.01 14.16
CA PRO A 197 -0.20 19.87 13.09
C PRO A 197 0.77 19.87 11.90
N ASN A 198 0.24 19.92 10.68
CA ASN A 198 1.01 19.95 9.43
C ASN A 198 1.86 18.69 9.16
N ALA A 199 1.73 17.61 9.95
CA ALA A 199 2.44 16.36 9.72
C ALA A 199 2.13 15.76 8.32
N MET A 200 0.97 16.10 7.75
CA MET A 200 0.52 15.61 6.45
C MET A 200 1.02 16.43 5.26
N ASP A 201 1.50 17.66 5.48
CA ASP A 201 1.67 18.64 4.39
C ASP A 201 2.92 18.37 3.53
N GLY A 202 3.90 17.64 4.06
CA GLY A 202 5.16 17.34 3.36
C GLY A 202 5.16 16.05 2.53
N PHE A 203 4.04 15.33 2.45
CA PHE A 203 3.96 14.13 1.61
C PHE A 203 3.79 14.49 0.12
N SER A 204 4.58 13.86 -0.74
CA SER A 204 4.47 13.99 -2.21
C SER A 204 3.29 13.20 -2.81
N TYR A 205 2.53 12.49 -1.99
CA TYR A 205 1.39 11.66 -2.36
C TYR A 205 0.32 11.73 -1.26
N LEU A 206 -0.90 11.27 -1.57
CA LEU A 206 -1.98 11.23 -0.60
C LEU A 206 -1.74 10.08 0.40
N GLU A 207 -1.25 10.41 1.59
CA GLU A 207 -1.10 9.49 2.71
C GLU A 207 -2.28 9.60 3.70
N HIS A 208 -2.45 8.59 4.54
CA HIS A 208 -3.48 8.51 5.56
C HIS A 208 -2.91 8.84 6.94
N GLU A 209 -3.62 9.72 7.66
CA GLU A 209 -3.32 10.07 9.05
C GLU A 209 -3.21 8.83 9.96
N GLU A 210 -4.03 7.80 9.73
CA GLU A 210 -3.95 6.51 10.45
C GLU A 210 -2.56 5.84 10.30
N ASN A 211 -1.96 5.90 9.10
CA ASN A 211 -0.64 5.33 8.82
C ASN A 211 0.46 6.15 9.49
N VAL A 212 0.34 7.48 9.45
CA VAL A 212 1.27 8.41 10.13
C VAL A 212 1.20 8.23 11.64
N ALA A 213 0.01 8.17 12.24
CA ALA A 213 -0.18 7.93 13.66
C ALA A 213 0.39 6.58 14.10
N THR A 214 0.15 5.52 13.31
CA THR A 214 0.71 4.19 13.56
C THR A 214 2.23 4.23 13.53
N THR A 215 2.81 4.97 12.59
CA THR A 215 4.26 5.14 12.45
C THR A 215 4.82 5.91 13.65
N LEU A 216 4.20 7.02 14.05
CA LEU A 216 4.59 7.83 15.20
C LEU A 216 4.54 7.04 16.50
N ALA A 217 3.54 6.19 16.71
CA ALA A 217 3.46 5.33 17.90
C ALA A 217 4.67 4.38 18.00
N VAL A 218 5.15 3.86 16.86
CA VAL A 218 6.37 3.02 16.81
C VAL A 218 7.62 3.85 17.07
N THR A 219 7.78 5.02 16.43
CA THR A 219 8.98 5.85 16.57
C THR A 219 9.11 6.46 17.95
N ARG A 220 7.99 6.85 18.58
CA ARG A 220 7.93 7.33 19.97
C ARG A 220 8.40 6.27 20.96
N TYR A 221 8.01 5.00 20.77
CA TYR A 221 8.53 3.91 21.60
C TYR A 221 10.05 3.70 21.45
N LEU A 222 10.58 3.98 20.26
CA LEU A 222 12.02 3.95 19.98
C LEU A 222 12.75 5.24 20.42
N ASN A 223 12.07 6.17 21.09
CA ASN A 223 12.58 7.47 21.51
C ASN A 223 13.11 8.34 20.35
N ILE A 224 12.46 8.24 19.18
CA ILE A 224 12.76 9.09 18.03
C ILE A 224 11.81 10.30 18.09
N PRO A 225 12.32 11.55 18.08
CA PRO A 225 11.48 12.74 18.09
C PRO A 225 10.53 12.79 16.88
N ASP A 226 9.28 13.22 17.11
CA ASP A 226 8.26 13.27 16.06
C ASP A 226 8.72 14.09 14.84
N GLU A 227 9.42 15.21 15.04
CA GLU A 227 9.94 16.04 13.95
C GLU A 227 10.93 15.29 13.04
N VAL A 228 11.79 14.45 13.64
CA VAL A 228 12.74 13.59 12.91
C VAL A 228 11.97 12.50 12.16
N ALA A 229 11.02 11.85 12.84
CA ALA A 229 10.21 10.81 12.24
C ALA A 229 9.40 11.34 11.04
N ILE A 230 8.74 12.50 11.18
CA ILE A 230 7.92 13.14 10.14
C ILE A 230 8.78 13.54 8.94
N ARG A 231 9.95 14.16 9.18
CA ARG A 231 10.89 14.49 8.11
C ARG A 231 11.34 13.24 7.33
N GLY A 232 11.55 12.12 8.02
CA GLY A 232 11.82 10.83 7.36
C GLY A 232 10.62 10.35 6.55
N MET A 233 9.42 10.35 7.14
CA MET A 233 8.19 9.97 6.45
C MET A 233 7.96 10.76 5.15
N HIS A 234 8.22 12.07 5.14
CA HIS A 234 8.10 12.91 3.94
C HIS A 234 9.09 12.52 2.82
N LYS A 235 10.24 11.96 3.17
CA LYS A 235 11.23 11.43 2.19
C LYS A 235 10.88 10.01 1.70
N SER A 236 9.87 9.37 2.26
CA SER A 236 9.49 8.01 1.88
C SER A 236 8.98 7.95 0.45
N THR A 237 9.60 7.11 -0.38
CA THR A 237 9.05 6.75 -1.68
C THR A 237 7.74 5.97 -1.49
N PRO A 238 6.62 6.36 -2.14
CA PRO A 238 5.38 5.59 -2.07
C PRO A 238 5.50 4.19 -2.69
N ASP A 239 4.57 3.28 -2.36
CA ASP A 239 4.41 2.07 -3.18
C ASP A 239 4.03 2.45 -4.62
N VAL A 240 4.38 1.61 -5.59
CA VAL A 240 4.19 1.88 -7.04
C VAL A 240 2.71 2.13 -7.40
N GLY A 241 1.78 1.70 -6.54
CA GLY A 241 0.36 1.98 -6.67
C GLY A 241 -0.16 3.19 -5.89
N ALA A 242 0.58 3.79 -4.95
CA ALA A 242 0.00 4.78 -4.03
C ALA A 242 -0.69 5.95 -4.76
N CYS A 243 -1.62 6.61 -4.07
CA CYS A 243 -2.39 7.70 -4.64
C CYS A 243 -1.54 8.95 -4.85
N THR A 244 -0.94 9.03 -6.03
CA THR A 244 -0.04 10.09 -6.47
C THR A 244 -0.79 11.09 -7.33
N ARG A 245 -0.32 12.34 -7.26
CA ARG A 245 -0.85 13.48 -8.01
C ARG A 245 0.16 13.87 -9.09
N TRP A 246 -0.32 14.12 -10.30
CA TRP A 246 0.47 14.70 -11.39
C TRP A 246 -0.22 15.94 -11.93
N HIS A 247 0.59 16.89 -12.35
CA HIS A 247 0.14 18.07 -13.10
C HIS A 247 0.69 17.96 -14.52
N LEU A 248 -0.17 18.04 -15.51
CA LEU A 248 0.20 18.04 -16.92
C LEU A 248 -0.59 19.09 -17.68
N THR A 249 0.02 19.63 -18.73
CA THR A 249 -0.65 20.55 -19.66
C THR A 249 -0.97 19.82 -20.95
N ARG A 250 -2.23 19.84 -21.36
CA ARG A 250 -2.69 19.19 -22.60
C ARG A 250 -3.60 20.14 -23.36
N LEU A 251 -3.31 20.37 -24.65
CA LEU A 251 -4.03 21.33 -25.50
C LEU A 251 -4.17 22.73 -24.84
N GLY A 252 -3.14 23.18 -24.14
CA GLY A 252 -3.13 24.46 -23.41
C GLY A 252 -3.98 24.50 -22.14
N ARG A 253 -4.52 23.36 -21.69
CA ARG A 253 -5.31 23.23 -20.45
C ARG A 253 -4.50 22.54 -19.36
N GLU A 254 -4.60 23.06 -18.14
CA GLU A 254 -4.02 22.41 -16.97
C GLU A 254 -4.90 21.25 -16.53
N ILE A 255 -4.28 20.09 -16.36
CA ILE A 255 -4.92 18.87 -15.88
C ILE A 255 -4.18 18.41 -14.63
N GLU A 256 -4.93 18.29 -13.53
CA GLU A 256 -4.50 17.62 -12.32
C GLU A 256 -5.03 16.18 -12.33
N PHE A 257 -4.13 15.21 -12.46
CA PHE A 257 -4.47 13.79 -12.43
C PHE A 257 -4.13 13.17 -11.07
N MET A 258 -5.12 12.50 -10.48
CA MET A 258 -5.00 11.73 -9.24
C MET A 258 -5.15 10.24 -9.52
N ASN A 259 -4.15 9.46 -9.14
CA ASN A 259 -4.23 8.00 -9.23
C ASN A 259 -4.97 7.40 -8.03
N ALA A 260 -6.23 7.04 -8.19
CA ALA A 260 -6.95 6.20 -7.24
C ALA A 260 -7.12 4.75 -7.74
N PHE A 261 -6.38 4.33 -8.77
CA PHE A 261 -6.46 2.96 -9.32
C PHE A 261 -5.96 1.88 -8.36
N ALA A 262 -5.16 2.25 -7.35
CA ALA A 262 -4.68 1.31 -6.34
C ALA A 262 -5.59 1.16 -5.13
N ALA A 263 -6.69 1.91 -5.07
CA ALA A 263 -7.77 1.57 -4.15
C ALA A 263 -8.32 0.20 -4.58
N ASN A 264 -8.04 -0.84 -3.78
CA ASN A 264 -8.35 -2.22 -4.15
C ASN A 264 -9.83 -2.57 -4.03
N ASP A 265 -10.65 -1.67 -3.48
CA ASP A 265 -12.06 -1.83 -3.13
C ASP A 265 -12.78 -0.47 -3.13
N LEU A 266 -14.12 -0.55 -3.18
CA LEU A 266 -15.00 0.61 -3.31
C LEU A 266 -14.89 1.59 -2.13
N GLU A 267 -14.84 1.11 -0.88
CA GLU A 267 -14.76 1.99 0.30
C GLU A 267 -13.49 2.85 0.28
N SER A 268 -12.35 2.25 -0.10
CA SER A 268 -11.09 3.00 -0.25
C SER A 268 -11.18 4.03 -1.37
N THR A 269 -11.82 3.70 -2.50
CA THR A 269 -12.02 4.66 -3.59
C THR A 269 -12.90 5.82 -3.14
N ILE A 270 -14.02 5.55 -2.46
CA ILE A 270 -14.93 6.58 -1.94
C ILE A 270 -14.21 7.50 -0.95
N ALA A 271 -13.44 6.93 -0.01
CA ALA A 271 -12.69 7.72 0.97
C ALA A 271 -11.65 8.63 0.30
N ILE A 272 -10.96 8.15 -0.74
CA ILE A 272 -10.05 8.99 -1.53
C ILE A 272 -10.85 10.08 -2.26
N TRP A 273 -11.94 9.72 -2.93
CA TRP A 273 -12.77 10.66 -3.70
C TRP A 273 -13.32 11.80 -2.83
N GLN A 274 -13.82 11.48 -1.64
CA GLN A 274 -14.30 12.44 -0.66
C GLN A 274 -13.19 13.38 -0.17
N LYS A 275 -11.99 12.83 0.13
CA LYS A 275 -10.82 13.63 0.52
C LYS A 275 -10.34 14.56 -0.58
N LEU A 276 -10.44 14.15 -1.85
CA LEU A 276 -10.10 14.99 -2.99
C LEU A 276 -11.03 16.19 -3.15
N GLY A 277 -12.17 16.19 -2.47
CA GLY A 277 -13.14 17.29 -2.51
C GLY A 277 -13.66 17.54 -3.93
N TYR A 278 -13.76 16.48 -4.74
CA TYR A 278 -14.42 16.56 -6.05
C TYR A 278 -15.91 16.75 -5.81
N SER A 279 -16.32 18.01 -5.74
CA SER A 279 -17.70 18.46 -5.65
C SER A 279 -17.96 19.38 -6.84
N THR A 280 -19.13 19.22 -7.47
CA THR A 280 -19.58 19.93 -8.69
C THR A 280 -19.90 21.42 -8.44
N LYS A 281 -19.14 22.10 -7.59
CA LYS A 281 -19.37 23.49 -7.14
C LYS A 281 -18.10 24.35 -7.12
N ARG A 282 -17.08 24.04 -7.94
CA ARG A 282 -15.87 24.87 -8.11
C ARG A 282 -15.64 25.21 -9.58
N GLU A 283 -14.75 26.17 -9.84
CA GLU A 283 -14.36 26.65 -11.19
C GLU A 283 -13.70 25.58 -12.07
N ASP A 284 -13.28 24.46 -11.47
CA ASP A 284 -12.63 23.33 -12.15
C ASP A 284 -13.63 22.24 -12.53
N ILE A 285 -13.50 21.68 -13.73
CA ILE A 285 -14.32 20.54 -14.18
C ILE A 285 -13.70 19.23 -13.67
N THR A 286 -14.52 18.39 -13.06
CA THR A 286 -14.12 17.12 -12.46
C THR A 286 -14.45 15.92 -13.35
N PHE A 287 -13.50 14.99 -13.47
CA PHE A 287 -13.62 13.79 -14.29
C PHE A 287 -13.34 12.54 -13.45
N ALA A 288 -14.25 11.57 -13.47
CA ALA A 288 -14.00 10.22 -12.99
C ALA A 288 -13.57 9.34 -14.18
N LEU A 289 -12.32 8.90 -14.20
CA LEU A 289 -11.77 8.03 -15.23
C LEU A 289 -11.79 6.58 -14.73
N LEU A 290 -12.77 5.79 -15.18
CA LEU A 290 -13.01 4.42 -14.74
C LEU A 290 -12.32 3.42 -15.68
N ASN A 291 -11.27 2.76 -15.19
CA ASN A 291 -10.62 1.67 -15.92
C ASN A 291 -11.24 0.31 -15.58
N LEU A 292 -11.92 -0.27 -16.56
CA LEU A 292 -12.77 -1.45 -16.43
C LEU A 292 -12.10 -2.66 -17.12
N ARG A 293 -11.72 -3.66 -16.32
CA ARG A 293 -11.06 -4.89 -16.77
C ARG A 293 -12.04 -6.03 -17.02
N GLY A 294 -11.76 -6.81 -18.07
CA GLY A 294 -12.64 -7.92 -18.48
C GLY A 294 -12.74 -9.06 -17.47
N ASP A 295 -11.68 -9.33 -16.71
CA ASP A 295 -11.62 -10.41 -15.74
C ASP A 295 -12.24 -10.06 -14.36
N ARG A 296 -12.81 -8.86 -14.19
CA ARG A 296 -13.40 -8.40 -12.92
C ARG A 296 -14.76 -7.69 -13.10
N LEU A 297 -15.69 -8.37 -13.75
CA LEU A 297 -17.04 -7.83 -14.02
C LEU A 297 -17.77 -7.37 -12.75
N ASP A 298 -17.78 -8.18 -11.69
CA ASP A 298 -18.51 -7.89 -10.45
C ASP A 298 -18.09 -6.55 -9.81
N ARG A 299 -16.79 -6.24 -9.88
CA ARG A 299 -16.26 -4.98 -9.35
C ARG A 299 -16.68 -3.78 -10.19
N SER A 300 -16.71 -3.94 -11.51
CA SER A 300 -17.22 -2.90 -12.42
C SER A 300 -18.69 -2.58 -12.14
N LEU A 301 -19.48 -3.59 -11.77
CA LEU A 301 -20.87 -3.41 -11.36
C LEU A 301 -20.99 -2.67 -10.01
N GLN A 302 -20.18 -3.01 -9.02
CA GLN A 302 -20.13 -2.27 -7.74
C GLN A 302 -19.79 -0.80 -7.93
N PHE A 303 -18.85 -0.48 -8.82
CA PHE A 303 -18.54 0.92 -9.14
C PHE A 303 -19.70 1.62 -9.84
N ALA A 304 -20.40 0.94 -10.75
CA ALA A 304 -21.58 1.50 -11.41
C ALA A 304 -22.65 1.91 -10.40
N GLU A 305 -22.94 1.04 -9.43
CA GLU A 305 -23.95 1.30 -8.38
C GLU A 305 -23.58 2.47 -7.46
N ALA A 306 -22.29 2.70 -7.21
CA ALA A 306 -21.83 3.72 -6.27
C ALA A 306 -21.55 5.10 -6.89
N VAL A 307 -21.54 5.19 -8.22
CA VAL A 307 -20.89 6.29 -8.94
C VAL A 307 -21.56 7.65 -8.73
N GLU A 308 -22.90 7.72 -8.70
CA GLU A 308 -23.62 8.98 -8.56
C GLU A 308 -23.69 9.44 -7.11
N ASP A 309 -23.92 8.49 -6.19
CA ASP A 309 -24.12 8.78 -4.77
C ASP A 309 -22.83 9.12 -4.04
N THR A 310 -21.72 8.45 -4.39
CA THR A 310 -20.48 8.53 -3.60
C THR A 310 -19.26 9.00 -4.37
N ILE A 311 -19.23 8.84 -5.69
CA ILE A 311 -18.10 9.21 -6.56
C ILE A 311 -18.53 10.30 -7.56
N ARG A 312 -19.11 11.38 -7.03
CA ARG A 312 -19.70 12.44 -7.86
C ARG A 312 -18.62 13.21 -8.66
N ALA A 313 -18.80 13.31 -9.98
CA ALA A 313 -17.91 14.03 -10.91
C ALA A 313 -18.74 14.71 -12.00
N ASP A 314 -18.27 15.78 -12.65
CA ASP A 314 -19.01 16.42 -13.75
C ASP A 314 -19.14 15.49 -14.96
N TYR A 315 -18.05 14.79 -15.30
CA TYR A 315 -18.01 13.79 -16.36
C TYR A 315 -17.45 12.44 -15.89
N TYR A 316 -17.91 11.37 -16.52
CA TYR A 316 -17.52 9.99 -16.24
C TYR A 316 -17.02 9.33 -17.51
N PHE A 317 -15.78 8.87 -17.51
CA PHE A 317 -15.12 8.27 -18.65
C PHE A 317 -14.93 6.78 -18.41
N LEU A 318 -15.56 5.94 -19.24
CA LEU A 318 -15.42 4.49 -19.17
C LEU A 318 -14.35 4.04 -20.18
N VAL A 319 -13.24 3.50 -19.68
CA VAL A 319 -12.10 3.03 -20.47
C VAL A 319 -11.73 1.59 -20.12
N GLY A 320 -10.96 0.93 -20.98
CA GLY A 320 -10.46 -0.43 -20.75
C GLY A 320 -11.12 -1.50 -21.64
N ASP A 321 -11.17 -2.74 -21.16
CA ASP A 321 -11.49 -3.92 -21.97
C ASP A 321 -12.99 -4.12 -22.18
N ILE A 322 -13.81 -3.82 -21.16
CA ILE A 322 -15.25 -4.11 -21.15
C ILE A 322 -16.19 -2.91 -20.91
N PRO A 323 -15.85 -1.66 -21.29
CA PRO A 323 -16.71 -0.53 -20.97
C PRO A 323 -18.09 -0.61 -21.63
N ASN A 324 -18.19 -1.18 -22.84
CA ASN A 324 -19.47 -1.40 -23.52
C ASN A 324 -20.37 -2.43 -22.81
N ALA A 325 -19.78 -3.41 -22.12
CA ALA A 325 -20.53 -4.49 -21.46
C ALA A 325 -21.24 -4.00 -20.18
N VAL A 326 -20.69 -2.97 -19.53
CA VAL A 326 -21.22 -2.40 -18.28
C VAL A 326 -21.84 -1.01 -18.46
N GLN A 327 -21.78 -0.45 -19.66
CA GLN A 327 -22.30 0.90 -19.96
C GLN A 327 -23.76 1.07 -19.53
N ARG A 328 -24.62 0.07 -19.79
CA ARG A 328 -26.06 0.15 -19.43
C ARG A 328 -26.28 0.33 -17.93
N GLN A 329 -25.41 -0.23 -17.09
CA GLN A 329 -25.49 -0.13 -15.65
C GLN A 329 -25.06 1.27 -15.18
N PHE A 330 -24.02 1.84 -15.79
CA PHE A 330 -23.66 3.24 -15.55
C PHE A 330 -24.72 4.21 -16.05
N GLU A 331 -25.37 3.96 -17.19
CA GLU A 331 -26.46 4.80 -17.71
C GLU A 331 -27.71 4.83 -16.80
N ARG A 332 -27.86 3.87 -15.89
CA ARG A 332 -28.93 3.90 -14.87
C ARG A 332 -28.68 4.89 -13.75
N GLN A 333 -27.41 5.24 -13.53
CA GLN A 333 -26.95 6.07 -12.42
C GLN A 333 -26.38 7.41 -12.92
N VAL A 334 -25.97 7.51 -14.18
CA VAL A 334 -25.33 8.70 -14.73
C VAL A 334 -26.05 9.14 -16.00
N PRO A 335 -26.43 10.43 -16.10
CA PRO A 335 -26.96 11.00 -17.33
C PRO A 335 -26.03 10.80 -18.54
N ARG A 336 -26.61 10.46 -19.71
CA ARG A 336 -25.85 10.13 -20.94
C ARG A 336 -24.95 11.26 -21.45
N ASP A 337 -25.31 12.51 -21.19
CA ASP A 337 -24.52 13.68 -21.53
C ASP A 337 -23.21 13.75 -20.73
N ARG A 338 -23.21 13.22 -19.50
CA ARG A 338 -22.07 13.17 -18.58
C ARG A 338 -21.24 11.89 -18.69
N LEU A 339 -21.82 10.81 -19.25
CA LEU A 339 -21.14 9.53 -19.44
C LEU A 339 -20.48 9.43 -20.83
N LYS A 340 -19.17 9.18 -20.88
CA LYS A 340 -18.39 9.00 -22.12
C LYS A 340 -17.72 7.63 -22.12
N THR A 341 -18.18 6.74 -23.00
CA THR A 341 -17.59 5.42 -23.20
C THR A 341 -16.54 5.50 -24.31
N LEU A 342 -15.26 5.31 -23.97
CA LEU A 342 -14.17 5.42 -24.95
C LEU A 342 -13.59 4.07 -25.37
N GLY A 343 -13.75 3.00 -24.58
CA GLY A 343 -13.12 1.72 -24.91
C GLY A 343 -11.65 1.66 -24.53
N ARG A 344 -10.90 0.83 -25.26
CA ARG A 344 -9.45 0.76 -25.19
C ARG A 344 -8.84 1.76 -26.17
N VAL A 345 -8.45 2.92 -25.64
CA VAL A 345 -7.82 4.02 -26.38
C VAL A 345 -6.46 4.35 -25.78
N THR A 346 -5.63 5.07 -26.52
CA THR A 346 -4.33 5.51 -26.00
C THR A 346 -4.51 6.54 -24.87
N PRO A 347 -3.63 6.58 -23.86
CA PRO A 347 -3.71 7.59 -22.79
C PRO A 347 -3.77 9.03 -23.33
N SER A 348 -2.98 9.34 -24.37
CA SER A 348 -3.01 10.63 -25.05
C SER A 348 -4.42 11.03 -25.50
N ALA A 349 -5.15 10.12 -26.16
CA ALA A 349 -6.49 10.40 -26.64
C ALA A 349 -7.49 10.63 -25.50
N ILE A 350 -7.33 9.95 -24.36
CA ILE A 350 -8.15 10.19 -23.16
C ILE A 350 -7.95 11.63 -22.67
N PHE A 351 -6.69 12.05 -22.51
CA PHE A 351 -6.38 13.39 -22.02
C PHE A 351 -6.71 14.49 -23.02
N ASP A 352 -6.65 14.22 -24.33
CA ASP A 352 -7.17 15.14 -25.37
C ASP A 352 -8.68 15.39 -25.17
N ARG A 353 -9.48 14.33 -25.00
CA ARG A 353 -10.93 14.44 -24.75
C ARG A 353 -11.25 15.16 -23.44
N ILE A 354 -10.46 14.95 -22.40
CA ILE A 354 -10.62 15.66 -21.12
C ILE A 354 -10.34 17.15 -21.31
N ALA A 355 -9.26 17.51 -22.02
CA ALA A 355 -8.91 18.90 -22.29
C ALA A 355 -9.97 19.61 -23.15
N GLU A 356 -10.52 18.93 -24.17
CA GLU A 356 -11.61 19.45 -25.02
C GLU A 356 -12.86 19.81 -24.21
N LEU A 357 -13.18 19.03 -23.17
CA LEU A 357 -14.34 19.26 -22.31
C LEU A 357 -14.05 20.22 -21.14
N SER A 358 -12.81 20.71 -21.00
CA SER A 358 -12.37 21.53 -19.86
C SER A 358 -12.00 22.94 -20.34
N PRO A 359 -12.91 23.92 -20.25
CA PRO A 359 -12.64 25.30 -20.65
C PRO A 359 -11.69 26.03 -19.67
N THR A 360 -11.50 25.51 -18.46
CA THR A 360 -10.63 26.02 -17.40
C THR A 360 -9.60 24.94 -17.01
N ARG A 361 -9.52 24.57 -15.73
CA ARG A 361 -8.65 23.51 -15.21
C ARG A 361 -9.47 22.23 -15.03
N ALA A 362 -8.86 21.10 -15.40
CA ALA A 362 -9.47 19.78 -15.25
C ALA A 362 -8.89 19.08 -14.02
N ARG A 363 -9.75 18.45 -13.22
CA ARG A 363 -9.32 17.56 -12.14
C ARG A 363 -9.82 16.15 -12.42
N VAL A 364 -8.90 15.21 -12.59
CA VAL A 364 -9.19 13.85 -13.07
C VAL A 364 -8.80 12.86 -11.98
N GLY A 365 -9.76 12.05 -11.52
CA GLY A 365 -9.49 10.92 -10.64
C GLY A 365 -9.58 9.60 -11.40
N GLY A 366 -8.45 8.89 -11.51
CA GLY A 366 -8.40 7.54 -12.07
C GLY A 366 -8.87 6.51 -11.06
N ILE A 367 -10.00 5.84 -11.30
CA ILE A 367 -10.60 4.84 -10.41
C ILE A 367 -10.82 3.52 -11.13
N GLY A 368 -10.98 2.44 -10.37
CA GLY A 368 -11.10 1.09 -10.91
C GLY A 368 -9.77 0.36 -10.90
N ASN A 369 -9.53 -0.52 -11.88
CA ASN A 369 -8.40 -1.43 -11.82
C ASN A 369 -7.11 -0.79 -12.34
N ILE A 370 -5.97 -0.97 -11.66
CA ILE A 370 -4.67 -0.48 -12.13
C ILE A 370 -4.12 -1.26 -13.34
N GLY A 371 -4.55 -2.52 -13.57
CA GLY A 371 -4.09 -3.38 -14.66
C GLY A 371 -4.41 -2.86 -16.07
N GLY A 372 -3.62 -3.30 -17.06
CA GLY A 372 -3.81 -2.93 -18.47
C GLY A 372 -3.63 -1.43 -18.70
N LEU A 373 -4.66 -0.79 -19.26
CA LEU A 373 -4.67 0.64 -19.58
C LEU A 373 -4.38 1.55 -18.37
N GLY A 374 -4.69 1.11 -17.14
CA GLY A 374 -4.33 1.84 -15.93
C GLY A 374 -2.81 2.05 -15.79
N HIS A 375 -1.99 1.03 -16.06
CA HIS A 375 -0.53 1.17 -16.05
C HIS A 375 -0.04 2.07 -17.18
N GLU A 376 -0.68 2.01 -18.36
CA GLU A 376 -0.35 2.86 -19.50
C GLU A 376 -0.65 4.33 -19.20
N ILE A 377 -1.78 4.62 -18.55
CA ILE A 377 -2.14 5.97 -18.08
C ILE A 377 -1.12 6.47 -17.06
N LEU A 378 -0.74 5.65 -16.07
CA LEU A 378 0.25 6.02 -15.07
C LEU A 378 1.63 6.28 -15.70
N ALA A 379 2.04 5.44 -16.65
CA ALA A 379 3.27 5.65 -17.39
C ALA A 379 3.23 6.99 -18.14
N TYR A 380 2.12 7.30 -18.81
CA TYR A 380 1.93 8.53 -19.57
C TYR A 380 2.01 9.79 -18.68
N VAL A 381 1.26 9.84 -17.58
CA VAL A 381 1.26 11.03 -16.69
C VAL A 381 2.56 11.19 -15.89
N SER A 382 3.33 10.12 -15.74
CA SER A 382 4.63 10.14 -15.06
C SER A 382 5.80 10.61 -15.93
N GLN A 383 5.60 10.79 -17.23
CA GLN A 383 6.65 11.30 -18.11
C GLN A 383 6.95 12.77 -17.78
N PRO A 384 8.23 13.18 -17.68
CA PRO A 384 8.57 14.58 -17.49
C PRO A 384 8.08 15.41 -18.67
N ILE A 385 7.57 16.61 -18.39
CA ILE A 385 7.12 17.57 -19.39
C ILE A 385 8.31 17.93 -20.27
N VAL A 386 8.43 17.30 -21.44
CA VAL A 386 9.32 17.79 -22.48
C VAL A 386 8.62 18.99 -23.09
N SER A 387 9.12 20.20 -22.76
CA SER A 387 8.76 21.42 -23.46
C SER A 387 9.05 21.23 -24.95
N GLN A 388 8.01 20.98 -25.74
CA GLN A 388 8.08 21.13 -27.18
C GLN A 388 7.99 22.63 -27.52
N ASP A 389 9.01 23.39 -27.13
CA ASP A 389 9.31 24.66 -27.80
C ASP A 389 10.22 24.35 -28.98
N GLY A 390 9.59 23.87 -30.05
CA GLY A 390 10.14 23.93 -31.39
C GLY A 390 10.07 25.37 -31.88
N GLY A 391 11.06 26.18 -31.51
CA GLY A 391 11.31 27.49 -32.10
C GLY A 391 12.41 27.39 -33.14
N SER A 392 12.00 27.25 -34.40
CA SER A 392 12.87 27.49 -35.55
C SER A 392 13.26 28.97 -35.58
N SER A 393 14.57 29.25 -35.61
CA SER A 393 15.10 30.54 -36.06
C SER A 393 16.58 30.40 -36.43
N CYS A 394 16.81 30.48 -37.75
CA CYS A 394 18.06 30.66 -38.52
C CYS A 394 19.13 29.58 -38.47
#